data_AF-A0A399ZEC9-F1
#
_entry.id   AF-A0A399ZEC9-F1
#
_cell.length_a   1.000
_cell.length_b   1.000
_cell.length_c   1.000
_cell.angle_alpha   90.00
_cell.angle_beta   90.00
_cell.angle_gamma   90.00
#
_symmetry.space_group_name_H-M   'P 1'
#
loop_
_entity.id
_entity.type
_entity.pdbx_description
1 polymer ?
#
loop_
_entity_poly.entity_id
_entity_poly.type
_entity_poly.pdbx_seq_one_letter_code
_entity_poly.pdbx_strand_id
1 'polypeptide(L)'
;MNWRKPPTTLAERYDLTLKWAHDKRVAHGIPQPQPTHCWPAENVRLFECYHEWLCGGGLSPYVIQRLYLPMAGHVLGLLKPHAQINLEQDVARAWEYVCAKQLSAEWTDMCRNALDKFRLFLRQQRGAVSVTLRTGSIARYRAGLPEWLVLELERYQHLHQSRWRPGRLFVKIPRFWSAHTRIWKWLYTHYEISDIAALKRRHVLAYVDERLASGTSARTVNTELRYLNAFLLFLRENDYPVPPPLFRIPHLHCPGSSLTTKCGNCVTISRRAPFNPTHGCRNAMHAWIEPPFTCCGRRACVRAKWRNSGWKTST
;
A
#
# COMPACT_ATOMS: atom_id res chain seq x y z
N MET A 1 -13.98 9.39 -35.58
CA MET A 1 -13.54 8.40 -34.57
C MET A 1 -14.77 7.83 -33.90
N ASN A 2 -15.11 6.56 -34.17
CA ASN A 2 -16.32 5.94 -33.65
C ASN A 2 -16.06 5.56 -32.18
N TRP A 3 -16.63 6.31 -31.23
CA TRP A 3 -16.55 6.03 -29.79
C TRP A 3 -17.29 4.72 -29.51
N ARG A 4 -16.59 3.58 -29.66
CA ARG A 4 -17.16 2.26 -29.38
C ARG A 4 -17.67 2.26 -27.94
N LYS A 5 -18.85 1.67 -27.73
CA LYS A 5 -19.46 1.45 -26.42
C LYS A 5 -18.39 0.90 -25.47
N PRO A 6 -18.29 1.42 -24.23
CA PRO A 6 -17.33 0.91 -23.26
C PRO A 6 -17.58 -0.60 -23.05
N PRO A 7 -16.52 -1.42 -22.98
CA PRO A 7 -16.67 -2.86 -22.84
C PRO A 7 -17.43 -3.20 -21.56
N THR A 8 -18.49 -3.99 -21.72
CA THR A 8 -19.46 -4.32 -20.67
C THR A 8 -19.00 -5.51 -19.84
N THR A 9 -18.21 -6.42 -20.44
CA THR A 9 -17.70 -7.63 -19.76
C THR A 9 -16.20 -7.58 -19.48
N LEU A 10 -15.73 -8.45 -18.57
CA LEU A 10 -14.30 -8.61 -18.29
C LEU A 10 -13.54 -9.19 -19.49
N ALA A 11 -14.16 -10.13 -20.19
CA ALA A 11 -13.65 -10.74 -21.41
C ALA A 11 -13.42 -9.69 -22.52
N GLU A 12 -14.42 -8.86 -22.79
CA GLU A 12 -14.29 -7.75 -23.76
C GLU A 12 -13.19 -6.75 -23.38
N ARG A 13 -13.04 -6.46 -22.07
CA ARG A 13 -11.96 -5.58 -21.58
C ARG A 13 -10.59 -6.19 -21.79
N TYR A 14 -10.43 -7.48 -21.53
CA TYR A 14 -9.20 -8.20 -21.82
C TYR A 14 -8.92 -8.18 -23.32
N ASP A 15 -9.89 -8.52 -24.17
CA ASP A 15 -9.71 -8.55 -25.62
C ASP A 15 -9.36 -7.17 -26.20
N LEU A 16 -9.97 -6.11 -25.68
CA LEU A 16 -9.62 -4.74 -26.04
C LEU A 16 -8.17 -4.41 -25.61
N THR A 17 -7.77 -4.83 -24.41
CA THR A 17 -6.40 -4.64 -23.91
C THR A 17 -5.40 -5.44 -24.72
N LEU A 18 -5.70 -6.69 -25.07
CA LEU A 18 -4.88 -7.56 -25.90
C LEU A 18 -4.71 -6.95 -27.30
N LYS A 19 -5.81 -6.44 -27.89
CA LYS A 19 -5.79 -5.76 -29.18
C LYS A 19 -4.91 -4.50 -29.17
N TRP A 20 -4.99 -3.68 -28.13
CA TRP A 20 -4.14 -2.48 -28.00
C TRP A 20 -2.70 -2.80 -27.64
N ALA A 21 -2.49 -3.87 -26.88
CA ALA A 21 -1.16 -4.37 -26.51
C ALA A 21 -0.54 -5.26 -27.60
N HIS A 22 -1.21 -5.40 -28.76
CA HIS A 22 -0.70 -6.14 -29.92
C HIS A 22 0.44 -5.35 -30.56
N ASP A 23 1.61 -5.47 -29.96
CA ASP A 23 2.82 -4.87 -30.44
C ASP A 23 3.36 -5.67 -31.63
N LYS A 24 3.51 -5.03 -32.79
CA LYS A 24 4.12 -5.65 -33.97
C LYS A 24 5.60 -6.04 -33.75
N ARG A 25 6.19 -5.62 -32.62
CA ARG A 25 7.58 -5.90 -32.23
C ARG A 25 7.81 -7.29 -31.64
N VAL A 26 6.77 -8.08 -31.34
CA VAL A 26 6.96 -9.45 -30.83
C VAL A 26 7.52 -10.35 -31.93
N ALA A 27 8.65 -11.00 -31.67
CA ALA A 27 9.33 -11.88 -32.63
C ALA A 27 8.44 -13.04 -33.10
N HIS A 28 8.65 -13.48 -34.35
CA HIS A 28 7.97 -14.65 -34.88
C HIS A 28 8.38 -15.90 -34.10
N GLY A 29 7.41 -16.73 -33.71
CA GLY A 29 7.62 -17.96 -32.93
C GLY A 29 7.29 -17.84 -31.43
N ILE A 30 7.13 -16.63 -30.89
CA ILE A 30 6.65 -16.47 -29.51
C ILE A 30 5.14 -16.74 -29.46
N PRO A 31 4.67 -17.67 -28.60
CA PRO A 31 3.24 -17.98 -28.48
C PRO A 31 2.45 -16.73 -28.10
N GLN A 32 1.47 -16.38 -28.92
CA GLN A 32 0.64 -15.21 -28.67
C GLN A 32 -0.66 -15.62 -27.96
N PRO A 33 -1.02 -14.94 -26.86
CA PRO A 33 -2.29 -15.15 -26.21
C PRO A 33 -3.44 -14.88 -27.18
N GLN A 34 -4.41 -15.79 -27.20
CA GLN A 34 -5.60 -15.65 -28.02
C GLN A 34 -6.68 -14.81 -27.32
N PRO A 35 -7.58 -14.18 -28.08
CA PRO A 35 -8.74 -13.49 -27.52
C PRO A 35 -9.70 -14.46 -26.83
N THR A 36 -10.55 -13.94 -25.94
CA THR A 36 -11.41 -14.75 -25.06
C THR A 36 -12.44 -15.61 -25.78
N HIS A 37 -12.89 -15.23 -26.97
CA HIS A 37 -13.80 -16.07 -27.77
C HIS A 37 -13.17 -17.38 -28.28
N CYS A 38 -11.84 -17.49 -28.24
CA CYS A 38 -11.13 -18.73 -28.54
C CYS A 38 -10.92 -19.61 -27.30
N TRP A 39 -11.24 -19.10 -26.09
CA TRP A 39 -10.94 -19.80 -24.85
C TRP A 39 -12.01 -20.86 -24.56
N PRO A 40 -11.64 -21.97 -23.89
CA PRO A 40 -12.60 -22.84 -23.23
C PRO A 40 -13.49 -22.06 -22.26
N ALA A 41 -14.77 -22.41 -22.17
CA ALA A 41 -15.71 -21.72 -21.29
C ALA A 41 -15.30 -21.76 -19.81
N GLU A 42 -14.64 -22.83 -19.36
CA GLU A 42 -14.08 -22.91 -18.01
C GLU A 42 -12.95 -21.90 -17.76
N ASN A 43 -12.19 -21.50 -18.78
CA ASN A 43 -11.14 -20.49 -18.61
C ASN A 43 -11.75 -19.09 -18.44
N VAL A 44 -12.85 -18.79 -19.15
CA VAL A 44 -13.59 -17.54 -18.97
C VAL A 44 -14.15 -17.45 -17.55
N ARG A 45 -14.79 -18.52 -17.05
CA ARG A 45 -15.29 -18.58 -15.67
C ARG A 45 -14.16 -18.42 -14.65
N LEU A 46 -13.03 -19.11 -14.83
CA LEU A 46 -11.87 -18.98 -13.94
C LEU A 46 -11.32 -17.54 -13.92
N PHE A 47 -11.32 -16.87 -15.07
CA PHE A 47 -10.88 -15.49 -15.19
C PHE A 47 -11.76 -14.53 -14.38
N GLU A 48 -13.08 -14.74 -14.40
CA GLU A 48 -14.04 -14.00 -13.59
C GLU A 48 -13.85 -14.29 -12.09
N CYS A 49 -13.69 -15.55 -11.71
CA CYS A 49 -13.37 -15.92 -10.32
C CYS A 49 -12.06 -15.28 -9.84
N TYR A 50 -11.04 -15.19 -10.70
CA TYR A 50 -9.79 -14.51 -10.36
C TYR A 50 -10.00 -13.00 -10.14
N HIS A 51 -10.83 -12.35 -10.97
CA HIS A 51 -11.19 -10.96 -10.77
C HIS A 51 -11.86 -10.74 -9.40
N GLU A 52 -12.84 -11.56 -9.04
CA GLU A 52 -13.51 -11.51 -7.74
C GLU A 52 -12.54 -11.73 -6.59
N TRP A 53 -11.63 -12.72 -6.71
CA TRP A 53 -10.59 -12.99 -5.74
C TRP A 53 -9.66 -11.79 -5.53
N LEU A 54 -9.25 -11.10 -6.61
CA LEU A 54 -8.44 -9.88 -6.52
C LEU A 54 -9.21 -8.72 -5.86
N CYS A 55 -10.51 -8.59 -6.15
CA CYS A 55 -11.39 -7.60 -5.53
C CYS A 55 -11.59 -7.87 -4.04
N GLY A 56 -11.77 -9.13 -3.64
CA GLY A 56 -11.84 -9.56 -2.24
C GLY A 56 -10.53 -9.34 -1.48
N GLY A 57 -9.38 -9.47 -2.17
CA GLY A 57 -8.06 -9.06 -1.67
C GLY A 57 -7.83 -7.54 -1.64
N GLY A 58 -8.83 -6.77 -2.09
CA GLY A 58 -8.93 -5.31 -2.05
C GLY A 58 -7.86 -4.55 -2.84
N LEU A 59 -7.32 -5.17 -3.88
CA LEU A 59 -6.52 -4.46 -4.86
C LEU A 59 -7.35 -3.34 -5.51
N SER A 60 -6.69 -2.28 -5.98
CA SER A 60 -7.43 -1.20 -6.64
C SER A 60 -7.99 -1.67 -7.99
N PRO A 61 -9.22 -1.25 -8.38
CA PRO A 61 -9.80 -1.63 -9.66
C PRO A 61 -8.90 -1.30 -10.85
N TYR A 62 -8.19 -0.16 -10.78
CA TYR A 62 -7.24 0.26 -11.80
C TYR A 62 -6.10 -0.75 -11.99
N VAL A 63 -5.46 -1.20 -10.91
CA VAL A 63 -4.33 -2.15 -10.99
C VAL A 63 -4.82 -3.54 -11.39
N ILE A 64 -6.01 -3.95 -10.91
CA ILE A 64 -6.64 -5.20 -11.35
C ILE A 64 -6.81 -5.20 -12.88
N GLN A 65 -7.42 -4.16 -13.43
CA GLN A 65 -7.74 -4.07 -14.85
C GLN A 65 -6.52 -3.86 -15.75
N ARG A 66 -5.54 -3.06 -15.33
CA ARG A 66 -4.39 -2.70 -16.16
C ARG A 66 -3.22 -3.69 -16.08
N LEU A 67 -3.13 -4.45 -15.00
CA LEU A 67 -1.97 -5.30 -14.74
C LEU A 67 -2.37 -6.77 -14.52
N TYR A 68 -3.16 -7.07 -13.49
CA TYR A 68 -3.40 -8.46 -13.11
C TYR A 68 -4.26 -9.25 -14.11
N LEU A 69 -5.36 -8.65 -14.59
CA LEU A 69 -6.21 -9.31 -15.58
C LEU A 69 -5.49 -9.55 -16.91
N PRO A 70 -4.77 -8.58 -17.51
CA PRO A 70 -3.99 -8.86 -18.71
C PRO A 70 -3.00 -10.01 -18.54
N MET A 71 -2.27 -10.06 -17.42
CA MET A 71 -1.28 -11.14 -17.19
C MET A 71 -1.92 -12.51 -17.01
N ALA A 72 -3.04 -12.60 -16.28
CA ALA A 72 -3.80 -13.85 -16.18
C ALA A 72 -4.35 -14.29 -17.54
N GLY A 73 -4.89 -13.35 -18.31
CA GLY A 73 -5.39 -13.64 -19.65
C GLY A 73 -4.29 -14.07 -20.62
N HIS A 74 -3.05 -13.59 -20.45
CA HIS A 74 -1.92 -14.07 -21.25
C HIS A 74 -1.63 -15.56 -21.02
N VAL A 75 -1.80 -16.06 -19.80
CA VAL A 75 -1.66 -17.49 -19.48
C VAL A 75 -2.87 -18.29 -20.01
N LEU A 76 -4.09 -17.83 -19.74
CA LEU A 76 -5.32 -18.51 -20.18
C LEU A 76 -5.48 -18.53 -21.71
N GLY A 77 -4.96 -17.50 -22.38
CA GLY A 77 -4.96 -17.36 -23.83
C GLY A 77 -3.98 -18.28 -24.56
N LEU A 78 -3.19 -19.09 -23.84
CA LEU A 78 -2.43 -20.21 -24.42
C LEU A 78 -3.32 -21.44 -24.71
N LEU A 79 -4.64 -21.31 -24.53
CA LEU A 79 -5.70 -22.25 -24.94
C LEU A 79 -5.73 -23.62 -24.27
N LYS A 80 -4.96 -23.84 -23.20
CA LYS A 80 -5.10 -25.04 -22.38
C LYS A 80 -6.29 -24.90 -21.42
N PRO A 81 -7.14 -25.93 -21.25
CA PRO A 81 -8.10 -25.98 -20.16
C PRO A 81 -7.41 -25.75 -18.82
N HIS A 82 -8.01 -24.97 -17.92
CA HIS A 82 -7.31 -24.55 -16.70
C HIS A 82 -6.83 -25.69 -15.81
N ALA A 83 -7.48 -26.86 -15.85
CA ALA A 83 -7.05 -28.06 -15.12
C ALA A 83 -5.71 -28.63 -15.67
N GLN A 84 -5.45 -28.44 -16.95
CA GLN A 84 -4.27 -28.94 -17.67
C GLN A 84 -3.12 -27.93 -17.74
N ILE A 85 -3.33 -26.68 -17.28
CA ILE A 85 -2.26 -25.67 -17.24
C ILE A 85 -1.14 -26.15 -16.33
N ASN A 86 0.05 -26.31 -16.90
CA ASN A 86 1.29 -26.53 -16.17
C ASN A 86 1.77 -25.18 -15.65
N LEU A 87 1.70 -24.98 -14.33
CA LEU A 87 1.93 -23.68 -13.70
C LEU A 87 3.35 -23.15 -13.89
N GLU A 88 4.33 -24.00 -14.13
CA GLU A 88 5.71 -23.55 -14.35
C GLU A 88 5.94 -23.25 -15.83
N GLN A 89 5.58 -24.19 -16.72
CA GLN A 89 5.83 -24.06 -18.16
C GLN A 89 4.94 -23.00 -18.81
N ASP A 90 3.62 -23.01 -18.54
CA ASP A 90 2.69 -22.12 -19.23
C ASP A 90 2.79 -20.68 -18.72
N VAL A 91 3.12 -20.49 -17.44
CA VAL A 91 3.43 -19.15 -16.89
C VAL A 91 4.76 -18.63 -17.45
N ALA A 92 5.78 -19.49 -17.60
CA ALA A 92 7.04 -19.10 -18.24
C ALA A 92 6.83 -18.66 -19.70
N ARG A 93 5.97 -19.36 -20.47
CA ARG A 93 5.63 -18.96 -21.84
C ARG A 93 4.90 -17.62 -21.91
N ALA A 94 3.96 -17.38 -21.00
CA ALA A 94 3.31 -16.07 -20.89
C ALA A 94 4.33 -14.97 -20.50
N TRP A 95 5.30 -15.30 -19.67
CA TRP A 95 6.40 -14.41 -19.30
C TRP A 95 7.32 -14.08 -20.48
N GLU A 96 7.70 -15.08 -21.29
CA GLU A 96 8.46 -14.87 -22.53
C GLU A 96 7.74 -13.88 -23.47
N TYR A 97 6.42 -14.02 -23.62
CA TYR A 97 5.60 -13.08 -24.39
C TYR A 97 5.64 -11.65 -23.83
N VAL A 98 5.63 -11.48 -22.50
CA VAL A 98 5.78 -10.17 -21.86
C VAL A 98 7.17 -9.57 -22.10
N CYS A 99 8.24 -10.36 -21.93
CA CYS A 99 9.60 -9.93 -22.18
C CYS A 99 9.82 -9.52 -23.64
N ALA A 100 9.22 -10.25 -24.60
CA ALA A 100 9.32 -9.95 -26.02
C ALA A 100 8.73 -8.57 -26.41
N LYS A 101 7.89 -7.98 -25.55
CA LYS A 101 7.35 -6.61 -25.75
C LYS A 101 8.35 -5.50 -25.40
N GLN A 102 9.50 -5.82 -24.81
CA GLN A 102 10.56 -4.86 -24.45
C GLN A 102 10.02 -3.67 -23.63
N LEU A 103 9.20 -3.97 -22.63
CA LEU A 103 8.65 -2.97 -21.71
C LEU A 103 9.75 -2.45 -20.77
N SER A 104 9.48 -1.36 -20.05
CA SER A 104 10.44 -0.85 -19.05
C SER A 104 10.73 -1.89 -17.98
N ALA A 105 11.90 -1.82 -17.34
CA ALA A 105 12.29 -2.77 -16.28
C ALA A 105 11.27 -2.78 -15.12
N GLU A 106 10.81 -1.61 -14.68
CA GLU A 106 9.79 -1.49 -13.64
C GLU A 106 8.47 -2.15 -14.04
N TRP A 107 8.02 -1.94 -15.28
CA TRP A 107 6.78 -2.55 -15.76
C TRP A 107 6.90 -4.07 -15.91
N THR A 108 8.05 -4.53 -16.39
CA THR A 108 8.40 -5.95 -16.51
C THR A 108 8.37 -6.62 -15.13
N ASP A 109 8.95 -6.01 -14.10
CA ASP A 109 8.90 -6.50 -12.73
C ASP A 109 7.46 -6.57 -12.17
N MET A 110 6.62 -5.57 -12.46
CA MET A 110 5.21 -5.60 -12.09
C MET A 110 4.44 -6.73 -12.79
N CYS A 111 4.71 -6.98 -14.07
CA CYS A 111 4.11 -8.09 -14.81
C CYS A 111 4.52 -9.44 -14.22
N ARG A 112 5.79 -9.62 -13.83
CA ARG A 112 6.26 -10.83 -13.13
C ARG A 112 5.48 -11.06 -11.84
N ASN A 113 5.38 -10.04 -10.99
CA ASN A 113 4.62 -10.10 -9.74
C ASN A 113 3.13 -10.44 -9.98
N ALA A 114 2.56 -9.97 -11.09
CA ALA A 114 1.18 -10.25 -11.47
C ALA A 114 0.97 -11.69 -11.95
N LEU A 115 1.92 -12.25 -12.71
CA LEU A 115 1.94 -13.67 -13.09
C LEU A 115 2.10 -14.58 -11.87
N ASP A 116 3.02 -14.24 -10.95
CA ASP A 116 3.19 -14.98 -9.70
C ASP A 116 1.91 -14.99 -8.85
N LYS A 117 1.19 -13.87 -8.82
CA LYS A 117 -0.09 -13.78 -8.11
C LYS A 117 -1.17 -14.65 -8.76
N PHE A 118 -1.22 -14.71 -10.08
CA PHE A 118 -2.13 -15.63 -10.78
C PHE A 118 -1.76 -17.09 -10.54
N ARG A 119 -0.46 -17.42 -10.56
CA ARG A 119 0.04 -18.75 -10.19
C ARG A 119 -0.38 -19.15 -8.77
N LEU A 120 -0.28 -18.22 -7.81
CA LEU A 120 -0.76 -18.44 -6.44
C LEU A 120 -2.26 -18.73 -6.38
N PHE A 121 -3.07 -17.97 -7.11
CA PHE A 121 -4.51 -18.19 -7.21
C PHE A 121 -4.83 -19.58 -7.75
N LEU A 122 -4.18 -20.03 -8.83
CA LEU A 122 -4.39 -21.36 -9.40
C LEU A 122 -3.99 -22.48 -8.42
N ARG A 123 -2.89 -22.31 -7.68
CA ARG A 123 -2.50 -23.27 -6.62
C ARG A 123 -3.56 -23.34 -5.51
N GLN A 124 -4.16 -22.22 -5.15
CA GLN A 124 -5.25 -22.17 -4.16
C GLN A 124 -6.51 -22.87 -4.67
N GLN A 125 -6.93 -22.61 -5.91
CA GLN A 125 -8.10 -23.25 -6.53
C GLN A 125 -7.95 -24.78 -6.64
N ARG A 126 -6.73 -25.26 -6.83
CA ARG A 126 -6.42 -26.70 -6.88
C ARG A 126 -6.24 -27.34 -5.49
N GLY A 127 -6.47 -26.60 -4.40
CA GLY A 127 -6.24 -27.09 -3.04
C GLY A 127 -4.77 -27.36 -2.68
N ALA A 128 -3.84 -27.04 -3.58
CA ALA A 128 -2.41 -27.31 -3.39
C ALA A 128 -1.75 -26.37 -2.37
N VAL A 129 -2.38 -25.21 -2.11
CA VAL A 129 -1.93 -24.28 -1.08
C VAL A 129 -3.16 -23.82 -0.31
N SER A 130 -3.21 -24.15 0.98
CA SER A 130 -4.02 -23.38 1.92
C SER A 130 -3.37 -22.00 2.02
N VAL A 131 -3.77 -21.10 1.12
CA VAL A 131 -3.50 -19.68 1.31
C VAL A 131 -4.41 -19.31 2.47
N THR A 132 -3.90 -19.47 3.69
CA THR A 132 -4.37 -18.66 4.79
C THR A 132 -4.07 -17.24 4.33
N LEU A 133 -5.03 -16.62 3.64
CA LEU A 133 -5.05 -15.18 3.48
C LEU A 133 -4.91 -14.74 4.93
N ARG A 134 -3.73 -14.24 5.29
CA ARG A 134 -3.52 -13.67 6.60
C ARG A 134 -4.40 -12.43 6.59
N THR A 135 -5.69 -12.60 6.87
CA THR A 135 -6.47 -11.62 7.63
C THR A 135 -5.57 -11.37 8.81
N GLY A 136 -4.71 -10.35 8.67
CA GLY A 136 -3.56 -10.18 9.54
C GLY A 136 -4.14 -10.01 10.92
N SER A 137 -4.12 -11.09 11.71
CA SER A 137 -4.95 -11.13 12.90
C SER A 137 -4.55 -9.95 13.75
N ILE A 138 -5.52 -9.07 14.03
CA ILE A 138 -5.27 -7.87 14.83
C ILE A 138 -4.69 -8.29 16.18
N ALA A 139 -4.98 -9.51 16.64
CA ALA A 139 -4.38 -10.16 17.80
C ALA A 139 -2.85 -10.07 17.81
N ARG A 140 -2.16 -10.20 16.67
CA ARG A 140 -0.68 -10.08 16.63
C ARG A 140 -0.20 -8.69 17.03
N TYR A 141 -0.98 -7.65 16.73
CA TYR A 141 -0.65 -6.27 17.09
C TYR A 141 -1.01 -5.97 18.55
N ARG A 142 -2.04 -6.64 19.08
CA ARG A 142 -2.45 -6.56 20.49
C ARG A 142 -1.53 -7.33 21.43
N ALA A 143 -0.95 -8.44 20.98
CA ALA A 143 -0.11 -9.31 21.78
C ALA A 143 1.06 -8.55 22.44
N GLY A 144 1.15 -8.66 23.77
CA GLY A 144 2.19 -8.02 24.60
C GLY A 144 1.89 -6.57 25.00
N LEU A 145 0.72 -6.01 24.64
CA LEU A 145 0.29 -4.70 25.11
C LEU A 145 -0.68 -4.83 26.27
N PRO A 146 -0.66 -3.91 27.26
CA PRO A 146 -1.68 -3.88 28.31
C PRO A 146 -3.08 -3.69 27.74
N GLU A 147 -4.06 -4.27 28.42
CA GLU A 147 -5.47 -4.25 28.00
C GLU A 147 -5.99 -2.81 27.84
N TRP A 148 -5.71 -1.91 28.79
CA TRP A 148 -6.14 -0.51 28.72
C TRP A 148 -5.67 0.17 27.43
N LEU A 149 -4.43 -0.09 27.00
CA LEU A 149 -3.85 0.52 25.80
C LEU A 149 -4.50 -0.05 24.53
N VAL A 150 -4.80 -1.35 24.51
CA VAL A 150 -5.52 -1.99 23.40
C VAL A 150 -6.91 -1.38 23.25
N LEU A 151 -7.64 -1.21 24.35
CA LEU A 151 -8.97 -0.59 24.37
C LEU A 151 -8.92 0.86 23.84
N GLU A 152 -7.95 1.66 24.27
CA GLU A 152 -7.83 3.05 23.79
C GLU A 152 -7.39 3.13 22.33
N LEU A 153 -6.52 2.23 21.87
CA LEU A 153 -6.16 2.15 20.45
C LEU A 153 -7.37 1.73 19.59
N GLU A 154 -8.26 0.88 20.08
CA GLU A 154 -9.52 0.53 19.40
C GLU A 154 -10.48 1.71 19.31
N ARG A 155 -10.69 2.43 20.41
CA ARG A 155 -11.49 3.67 20.41
C ARG A 155 -10.93 4.67 19.41
N TYR A 156 -9.62 4.89 19.44
CA TYR A 156 -8.94 5.79 18.50
C TYR A 156 -9.08 5.30 17.05
N GLN A 157 -8.97 3.99 16.81
CA GLN A 157 -9.16 3.39 15.50
C GLN A 157 -10.56 3.62 14.95
N HIS A 158 -11.60 3.47 15.78
CA HIS A 158 -12.98 3.70 15.36
C HIS A 158 -13.24 5.16 14.96
N LEU A 159 -12.66 6.12 15.68
CA LEU A 159 -12.72 7.54 15.32
C LEU A 159 -12.16 7.79 13.91
N HIS A 160 -11.01 7.20 13.58
CA HIS A 160 -10.42 7.32 12.25
C HIS A 160 -11.17 6.54 11.17
N GLN A 161 -11.71 5.37 11.52
CA GLN A 161 -12.41 4.48 10.59
C GLN A 161 -13.61 5.15 9.94
N SER A 162 -14.35 6.00 10.67
CA SER A 162 -15.47 6.78 10.12
C SER A 162 -15.07 7.65 8.92
N ARG A 163 -13.80 8.06 8.84
CA ARG A 163 -13.24 8.89 7.76
C ARG A 163 -12.58 8.07 6.65
N TRP A 164 -12.50 6.75 6.79
CA TRP A 164 -11.89 5.88 5.79
C TRP A 164 -12.94 5.41 4.79
N ARG A 165 -12.52 5.24 3.53
CA ARG A 165 -13.39 4.63 2.51
C ARG A 165 -13.65 3.16 2.88
N PRO A 166 -14.91 2.68 2.89
CA PRO A 166 -15.24 1.30 3.26
C PRO A 166 -14.42 0.23 2.51
N GLY A 167 -14.26 0.40 1.20
CA GLY A 167 -13.45 -0.50 0.35
C GLY A 167 -11.93 -0.47 0.60
N ARG A 168 -11.44 0.30 1.58
CA ARG A 168 -10.02 0.34 1.98
C ARG A 168 -9.80 -0.07 3.44
N LEU A 169 -10.83 -0.46 4.18
CA LEU A 169 -10.72 -0.80 5.60
C LEU A 169 -9.74 -1.94 5.85
N PHE A 170 -9.78 -2.98 5.02
CA PHE A 170 -8.89 -4.14 5.14
C PHE A 170 -7.38 -3.80 5.00
N VAL A 171 -7.02 -2.69 4.32
CA VAL A 171 -5.63 -2.16 4.29
C VAL A 171 -5.39 -1.17 5.43
N LYS A 172 -6.37 -0.31 5.69
CA LYS A 172 -6.21 0.79 6.65
C LYS A 172 -6.13 0.29 8.09
N ILE A 173 -6.92 -0.71 8.46
CA ILE A 173 -6.90 -1.29 9.81
C ILE A 173 -5.54 -1.91 10.14
N PRO A 174 -4.97 -2.86 9.34
CA PRO A 174 -3.64 -3.40 9.63
C PRO A 174 -2.54 -2.33 9.60
N ARG A 175 -2.63 -1.34 8.71
CA ARG A 175 -1.66 -0.23 8.65
C ARG A 175 -1.74 0.66 9.89
N PHE A 176 -2.95 0.95 10.38
CA PHE A 176 -3.17 1.68 11.62
C PHE A 176 -2.51 0.94 12.78
N TRP A 177 -2.85 -0.34 12.97
CA TRP A 177 -2.32 -1.15 14.06
C TRP A 177 -0.80 -1.32 13.98
N SER A 178 -0.26 -1.59 12.79
CA SER A 178 1.19 -1.71 12.60
C SER A 178 1.94 -0.42 12.92
N ALA A 179 1.35 0.75 12.63
CA ALA A 179 1.99 2.03 12.84
C ALA A 179 1.94 2.46 14.31
N HIS A 180 0.80 2.26 14.98
CA HIS A 180 0.62 2.71 16.36
C HIS A 180 1.26 1.74 17.36
N THR A 181 1.20 0.43 17.15
CA THR A 181 1.69 -0.55 18.15
C THR A 181 3.20 -0.72 18.21
N ARG A 182 3.94 -0.33 17.16
CA ARG A 182 5.39 -0.58 17.08
C ARG A 182 6.16 0.05 18.23
N ILE A 183 5.98 1.35 18.45
CA ILE A 183 6.67 2.08 19.52
C ILE A 183 6.20 1.59 20.90
N TRP A 184 4.90 1.32 21.06
CA TRP A 184 4.36 0.81 22.32
C TRP A 184 4.95 -0.54 22.69
N LYS A 185 4.97 -1.50 21.76
CA LYS A 185 5.57 -2.81 22.01
C LYS A 185 7.03 -2.69 22.43
N TRP A 186 7.79 -1.85 21.75
CA TRP A 186 9.18 -1.59 22.13
C TRP A 186 9.27 -1.01 23.55
N LEU A 187 8.44 -0.02 23.89
CA LEU A 187 8.41 0.60 25.21
C LEU A 187 8.12 -0.41 26.33
N TYR A 188 7.09 -1.26 26.16
CA TYR A 188 6.75 -2.29 27.15
C TYR A 188 7.73 -3.45 27.21
N THR A 189 8.52 -3.67 26.16
CA THR A 189 9.58 -4.68 26.16
C THR A 189 10.81 -4.22 26.95
N HIS A 190 11.11 -2.91 26.93
CA HIS A 190 12.35 -2.36 27.51
C HIS A 190 12.15 -1.67 28.86
N TYR A 191 10.92 -1.29 29.19
CA TYR A 191 10.61 -0.55 30.40
C TYR A 191 9.36 -1.12 31.08
N GLU A 192 9.43 -1.24 32.40
CA GLU A 192 8.28 -1.54 33.25
C GLU A 192 7.41 -0.28 33.36
N ILE A 193 6.47 -0.14 32.43
CA ILE A 193 5.51 0.97 32.39
C ILE A 193 4.18 0.41 32.92
N SER A 194 3.80 0.77 34.14
CA SER A 194 2.51 0.38 34.72
C SER A 194 1.34 1.16 34.12
N ASP A 195 1.57 2.44 33.82
CA ASP A 195 0.56 3.38 33.33
C ASP A 195 1.18 4.45 32.41
N ILE A 196 0.32 5.28 31.81
CA ILE A 196 0.76 6.35 30.90
C ILE A 196 1.56 7.47 31.60
N ALA A 197 1.36 7.70 32.90
CA ALA A 197 2.08 8.73 33.65
C ALA A 197 3.55 8.33 33.89
N ALA A 198 3.83 7.04 33.98
CA ALA A 198 5.18 6.48 34.07
C ALA A 198 6.00 6.65 32.78
N LEU A 199 5.37 6.96 31.64
CA LEU A 199 6.06 7.16 30.37
C LEU A 199 6.87 8.47 30.36
N LYS A 200 8.20 8.34 30.30
CA LYS A 200 9.12 9.50 30.30
C LYS A 200 9.63 9.81 28.91
N ARG A 201 9.91 11.09 28.65
CA ARG A 201 10.54 11.57 27.39
C ARG A 201 11.80 10.77 27.02
N ARG A 202 12.62 10.40 28.01
CA ARG A 202 13.84 9.61 27.81
C ARG A 202 13.57 8.22 27.20
N HIS A 203 12.43 7.58 27.51
CA HIS A 203 12.09 6.27 26.94
C HIS A 203 11.84 6.39 25.43
N VAL A 204 11.16 7.47 25.00
CA VAL A 204 10.92 7.71 23.57
C VAL A 204 12.19 8.11 22.83
N LEU A 205 13.10 8.86 23.46
CA LEU A 205 14.41 9.17 22.85
C LEU A 205 15.26 7.92 22.69
N ALA A 206 15.27 7.02 23.68
CA ALA A 206 15.95 5.72 23.56
C ALA A 206 15.39 4.88 22.40
N TYR A 207 14.06 4.87 22.19
CA TYR A 207 13.46 4.25 21.00
C TYR A 207 14.00 4.85 19.71
N VAL A 208 14.05 6.19 19.64
CA VAL A 208 14.54 6.90 18.46
C VAL A 208 15.98 6.53 18.15
N ASP A 209 16.85 6.51 19.16
CA ASP A 209 18.26 6.16 19.02
C ASP A 209 18.44 4.73 18.52
N GLU A 210 17.71 3.75 19.08
CA GLU A 210 17.76 2.36 18.63
C GLU A 210 17.29 2.20 17.19
N ARG A 211 16.16 2.83 16.80
CA ARG A 211 15.65 2.76 15.43
C ARG A 211 16.64 3.34 14.44
N LEU A 212 17.29 4.45 14.80
CA LEU A 212 18.32 5.06 13.99
C LEU A 212 19.57 4.16 13.90
N ALA A 213 20.01 3.58 15.02
CA ALA A 213 21.12 2.63 15.05
C ALA A 213 20.84 1.39 14.18
N SER A 214 19.59 0.93 14.12
CA SER A 214 19.14 -0.17 13.27
C SER A 214 19.00 0.18 11.78
N GLY A 215 19.46 1.36 11.34
CA GLY A 215 19.36 1.80 9.94
C GLY A 215 17.99 2.31 9.51
N THR A 216 17.04 2.51 10.43
CA THR A 216 15.74 3.11 10.07
C THR A 216 15.93 4.57 9.67
N SER A 217 15.32 4.99 8.56
CA SER A 217 15.42 6.39 8.12
C SER A 217 14.77 7.36 9.12
N ALA A 218 15.35 8.56 9.27
CA ALA A 218 14.79 9.63 10.09
C ALA A 218 13.34 9.99 9.69
N ARG A 219 13.00 9.90 8.40
CA ARG A 219 11.63 10.12 7.90
C ARG A 219 10.64 9.09 8.45
N THR A 220 11.04 7.82 8.50
CA THR A 220 10.22 6.75 9.06
C THR A 220 10.02 6.96 10.55
N VAL A 221 11.10 7.23 11.30
CA VAL A 221 11.03 7.51 12.74
C VAL A 221 10.15 8.73 13.03
N ASN A 222 10.31 9.83 12.28
CA ASN A 222 9.43 11.01 12.41
C ASN A 222 7.96 10.70 12.11
N THR A 223 7.68 9.73 11.25
CA THR A 223 6.29 9.30 10.98
C THR A 223 5.73 8.51 12.15
N GLU A 224 6.52 7.64 12.77
CA GLU A 224 6.15 6.90 13.98
C GLU A 224 5.92 7.86 15.17
N LEU A 225 6.80 8.85 15.36
CA LEU A 225 6.64 9.89 16.39
C LEU A 225 5.38 10.74 16.19
N ARG A 226 5.01 11.04 14.94
CA ARG A 226 3.74 11.73 14.64
C ARG A 226 2.52 10.90 15.03
N TYR A 227 2.55 9.58 14.78
CA TYR A 227 1.47 8.69 15.22
C TYR A 227 1.40 8.59 16.74
N LEU A 228 2.55 8.49 17.43
CA LEU A 228 2.59 8.54 18.89
C LEU A 228 1.97 9.85 19.41
N ASN A 229 2.44 11.00 18.93
CA ASN A 229 1.97 12.30 19.39
C ASN A 229 0.47 12.48 19.17
N ALA A 230 -0.04 12.13 17.99
CA ALA A 230 -1.47 12.18 17.69
C ALA A 230 -2.31 11.31 18.64
N PHE A 231 -1.79 10.14 19.03
CA PHE A 231 -2.45 9.27 19.99
C PHE A 231 -2.34 9.77 21.44
N LEU A 232 -1.19 10.36 21.84
CA LEU A 232 -1.04 10.99 23.15
C LEU A 232 -1.97 12.20 23.33
N LEU A 233 -2.21 12.97 22.27
CA LEU A 233 -3.21 14.05 22.28
C LEU A 233 -4.61 13.49 22.52
N PHE A 234 -4.97 12.40 21.83
CA PHE A 234 -6.24 11.70 22.04
C PHE A 234 -6.38 11.21 23.49
N LEU A 235 -5.34 10.58 24.06
CA LEU A 235 -5.37 10.15 25.46
C LEU A 235 -5.59 11.34 26.41
N ARG A 236 -4.90 12.45 26.20
CA ARG A 236 -5.07 13.66 27.02
C ARG A 236 -6.49 14.25 26.92
N GLU A 237 -7.11 14.19 25.74
CA GLU A 237 -8.51 14.61 25.54
C GLU A 237 -9.52 13.68 26.24
N ASN A 238 -9.11 12.46 26.61
CA ASN A 238 -9.90 11.50 27.39
C ASN A 238 -9.39 11.40 28.84
N ASP A 239 -8.89 12.51 29.38
CA ASP A 239 -8.49 12.69 30.79
C ASP A 239 -7.38 11.76 31.30
N TYR A 240 -6.60 11.14 30.41
CA TYR A 240 -5.41 10.40 30.81
C TYR A 240 -4.29 11.35 31.26
N PRO A 241 -3.53 11.01 32.32
CA PRO A 241 -2.45 11.85 32.85
C PRO A 241 -1.17 11.77 32.00
N VAL A 242 -1.24 12.29 30.76
CA VAL A 242 -0.13 12.24 29.81
C VAL A 242 0.95 13.26 30.21
N PRO A 243 2.21 12.84 30.48
CA PRO A 243 3.27 13.75 30.89
C PRO A 243 3.55 14.84 29.82
N PRO A 244 3.47 16.14 30.17
CA PRO A 244 3.71 17.25 29.23
C PRO A 244 5.03 17.18 28.44
N PRO A 245 6.16 16.68 29.00
CA PRO A 245 7.40 16.56 28.25
C PRO A 245 7.33 15.67 27.00
N LEU A 246 6.36 14.75 26.90
CA LEU A 246 6.19 13.88 25.73
C LEU A 246 5.76 14.64 24.48
N PHE A 247 5.10 15.79 24.63
CA PHE A 247 4.72 16.63 23.50
C PHE A 247 5.87 17.49 22.97
N ARG A 248 7.04 17.49 23.63
CA ARG A 248 8.23 18.29 23.29
C ARG A 248 9.36 17.44 22.71
N ILE A 249 9.04 16.32 22.07
CA ILE A 249 10.02 15.47 21.39
C ILE A 249 10.41 16.15 20.06
N PRO A 250 11.70 16.48 19.84
CA PRO A 250 12.13 17.16 18.63
C PRO A 250 11.96 16.25 17.40
N HIS A 251 11.62 16.85 16.27
CA HIS A 251 11.68 16.16 14.98
C HIS A 251 13.13 15.97 14.55
N LEU A 252 13.43 14.80 14.01
CA LEU A 252 14.74 14.50 13.46
C LEU A 252 14.93 15.24 12.14
N HIS A 253 16.12 15.80 11.93
CA HIS A 253 16.49 16.37 10.64
C HIS A 253 16.73 15.26 9.61
N CYS A 254 16.16 15.40 8.40
CA CYS A 254 16.41 14.48 7.30
C CYS A 254 17.54 15.04 6.41
N PRO A 255 18.77 14.50 6.48
CA PRO A 255 19.85 14.93 5.59
C PRO A 255 19.44 14.59 4.14
N GLY A 256 19.27 15.62 3.30
CA GLY A 256 18.83 15.49 1.91
C GLY A 256 17.58 16.30 1.53
N SER A 257 16.86 16.87 2.50
CA SER A 257 15.88 17.94 2.21
C SER A 257 16.61 19.27 2.11
N SER A 258 17.19 19.58 0.94
CA SER A 258 17.86 20.86 0.65
C SER A 258 16.92 22.07 0.59
N LEU A 259 15.66 21.93 1.00
CA LEU A 259 14.77 23.07 1.22
C LEU A 259 15.10 23.71 2.56
N THR A 260 16.03 24.66 2.49
CA THR A 260 16.38 25.62 3.54
C THR A 260 15.18 26.51 3.88
N THR A 261 14.25 25.98 4.67
CA THR A 261 13.35 26.82 5.48
C THR A 261 13.77 26.63 6.92
N LYS A 262 14.31 27.70 7.54
CA LYS A 262 14.76 27.73 8.93
C LYS A 262 13.62 27.27 9.87
N CYS A 263 13.57 25.99 10.22
CA CYS A 263 12.76 25.49 11.32
C CYS A 263 13.62 25.52 12.58
N GLY A 264 13.33 26.47 13.49
CA GLY A 264 14.14 26.77 14.68
C GLY A 264 14.23 25.68 15.75
N ASN A 265 13.69 24.48 15.51
CA ASN A 265 13.65 23.38 16.50
C ASN A 265 14.20 22.04 15.97
N CYS A 266 15.00 22.04 14.89
CA CYS A 266 15.65 20.82 14.40
C CYS A 266 16.91 20.52 15.23
N VAL A 267 16.90 19.40 15.97
CA VAL A 267 18.11 18.89 16.62
C VAL A 267 18.91 18.08 15.60
N THR A 268 20.13 18.53 15.32
CA THR A 268 21.09 17.74 14.55
C THR A 268 21.73 16.74 15.49
N ILE A 269 21.27 15.48 15.47
CA ILE A 269 21.98 14.40 16.17
C ILE A 269 23.18 14.03 15.30
N SER A 270 24.34 14.62 15.61
CA SER A 270 25.60 14.34 14.92
C SER A 270 26.03 12.90 15.23
N ARG A 271 25.99 12.02 14.23
CA ARG A 271 26.56 10.67 14.33
C ARG A 271 28.09 10.78 14.25
N ARG A 272 28.80 10.42 15.32
CA ARG A 272 30.18 9.90 15.22
C ARG A 272 30.10 8.42 14.86
N ALA A 273 30.07 8.09 13.57
CA ALA A 273 30.39 6.77 13.06
C ALA A 273 30.90 6.90 11.61
N PRO A 274 32.00 6.22 11.23
CA PRO A 274 32.61 6.38 9.91
C PRO A 274 31.76 5.73 8.82
N PHE A 275 31.38 6.53 7.82
CA PHE A 275 30.63 6.10 6.64
C PHE A 275 31.58 6.03 5.44
N ASN A 276 31.63 4.89 4.78
CA ASN A 276 32.48 4.62 3.61
C ASN A 276 31.61 4.58 2.34
N PRO A 277 31.77 5.47 1.35
CA PRO A 277 30.94 5.49 0.15
C PRO A 277 31.69 4.97 -1.08
N THR A 278 31.27 3.81 -1.59
CA THR A 278 31.53 3.41 -2.98
C THR A 278 30.25 2.93 -3.62
N HIS A 279 29.66 3.79 -4.46
CA HIS A 279 29.24 3.51 -5.84
C HIS A 279 28.20 4.52 -6.31
N GLY A 280 28.57 5.29 -7.33
CA GLY A 280 27.66 6.05 -8.16
C GLY A 280 27.21 5.23 -9.37
N CYS A 281 26.05 5.57 -9.91
CA CYS A 281 25.70 5.32 -11.31
C CYS A 281 24.81 6.46 -11.81
N ARG A 282 25.17 6.96 -13.00
CA ARG A 282 24.50 7.99 -13.80
C ARG A 282 23.67 7.34 -14.91
N ASN A 283 22.66 8.11 -15.34
CA ASN A 283 22.03 8.20 -16.68
C ASN A 283 21.09 7.09 -17.17
N ALA A 284 19.84 7.47 -17.45
CA ALA A 284 19.29 7.58 -18.82
C ALA A 284 17.88 8.21 -18.78
N MET A 285 17.72 9.38 -19.40
CA MET A 285 16.44 10.03 -19.67
C MET A 285 16.20 9.95 -21.18
N HIS A 286 15.07 9.38 -21.62
CA HIS A 286 14.44 9.79 -22.87
C HIS A 286 12.92 9.78 -22.76
N ALA A 287 12.38 10.88 -23.29
CA ALA A 287 11.01 11.30 -23.46
C ALA A 287 10.02 10.23 -23.93
N TRP A 288 8.78 10.33 -23.43
CA TRP A 288 7.59 10.11 -24.24
C TRP A 288 6.53 11.18 -23.92
N ILE A 289 5.88 11.61 -25.00
CA ILE A 289 4.95 12.72 -25.16
C ILE A 289 3.55 12.30 -24.68
N GLU A 290 2.95 13.03 -23.75
CA GLU A 290 1.53 12.91 -23.42
C GLU A 290 0.68 13.67 -24.45
N PRO A 291 -0.48 13.15 -24.89
CA PRO A 291 -1.45 13.92 -25.66
C PRO A 291 -2.25 14.87 -24.74
N PRO A 292 -2.71 16.03 -25.25
CA PRO A 292 -3.24 17.11 -24.42
C PRO A 292 -4.66 16.78 -23.96
N PHE A 293 -4.88 16.77 -22.64
CA PHE A 293 -6.21 16.95 -22.08
C PHE A 293 -6.37 18.40 -21.61
N THR A 294 -7.23 19.11 -22.33
CA THR A 294 -7.75 20.44 -22.01
C THR A 294 -8.35 20.46 -20.61
N CYS A 295 -7.76 21.27 -19.73
CA CYS A 295 -8.29 21.57 -18.41
C CYS A 295 -9.38 22.64 -18.54
N CYS A 296 -10.64 22.22 -18.58
CA CYS A 296 -11.80 23.10 -18.44
C CYS A 296 -12.42 22.82 -17.06
N GLY A 297 -12.59 23.84 -16.22
CA GLY A 297 -13.45 23.73 -15.04
C GLY A 297 -12.97 24.46 -13.79
N ARG A 298 -13.37 25.73 -13.70
CA ARG A 298 -13.42 26.58 -12.50
C ARG A 298 -13.88 25.80 -11.25
N ARG A 299 -13.26 26.08 -10.09
CA ARG A 299 -13.96 25.97 -8.80
C ARG A 299 -13.78 27.24 -8.00
N ALA A 300 -14.93 27.85 -7.73
CA ALA A 300 -15.13 28.97 -6.84
C ALA A 300 -14.78 28.59 -5.39
N CYS A 301 -14.18 29.54 -4.68
CA CYS A 301 -14.06 29.56 -3.23
C CYS A 301 -15.45 29.56 -2.59
N VAL A 302 -15.73 28.57 -1.73
CA VAL A 302 -16.82 28.67 -0.74
C VAL A 302 -16.19 28.78 0.64
N ARG A 303 -16.37 29.97 1.22
CA ARG A 303 -16.00 30.37 2.59
C ARG A 303 -17.09 29.83 3.52
N ALA A 304 -16.77 28.89 4.41
CA ALA A 304 -17.70 28.47 5.46
C ALA A 304 -17.57 29.42 6.67
N LYS A 305 -18.61 30.23 6.90
CA LYS A 305 -18.82 31.00 8.15
C LYS A 305 -19.35 30.05 9.22
N TRP A 306 -18.64 29.92 10.34
CA TRP A 306 -19.18 29.39 11.59
C TRP A 306 -20.03 30.46 12.27
N ARG A 307 -21.30 30.13 12.59
CA ARG A 307 -22.18 30.93 13.45
C ARG A 307 -22.24 30.27 14.83
N ASN A 308 -21.97 31.09 15.85
CA ASN A 308 -22.29 30.83 17.26
C ASN A 308 -23.80 30.68 17.45
N SER A 309 -24.24 29.61 18.11
CA SER A 309 -25.54 29.50 18.75
C SER A 309 -25.34 29.45 20.26
N GLY A 310 -25.70 30.56 20.91
CA GLY A 310 -25.74 30.67 22.36
C GLY A 310 -26.90 29.87 22.95
N TRP A 311 -26.64 29.26 24.10
CA TRP A 311 -27.66 28.65 24.95
C TRP A 311 -28.20 29.72 25.89
N LYS A 312 -29.51 29.94 25.87
CA LYS A 312 -30.23 30.66 26.93
C LYS A 312 -30.75 29.64 27.93
N THR A 313 -30.41 29.86 29.19
CA THR A 313 -31.08 29.29 30.37
C THR A 313 -32.43 29.96 30.56
N SER A 314 -33.47 29.17 30.83
CA SER A 314 -34.73 29.66 31.39
C SER A 314 -34.84 29.16 32.82
N THR A 315 -35.04 30.13 33.72
CA THR A 315 -35.65 30.02 35.05
C THR A 315 -37.03 29.37 35.03
#